data_AF-A0A6A4DEW9-F1
#
_entry.id   AF-A0A6A4DEW9-F1
#
_cell.length_a   1.000
_cell.length_b   1.000
_cell.length_c   1.000
_cell.angle_alpha   90.00
_cell.angle_beta   90.00
_cell.angle_gamma   90.00
#
_symmetry.space_group_name_H-M   'P 1'
#
loop_
_entity.id
_entity.type
_entity.pdbx_description
1 polymer ?
#
loop_
_entity_poly.entity_id
_entity_poly.type
_entity_poly.pdbx_seq_one_letter_code
_entity_poly.pdbx_strand_id
1 'polypeptide(L)'
;MVVTLTSVALVLLGQREGDALLVLGPLVSTFLGPSPHLSLSEACTLASTSLLDWMWSLSCTSEARRAAGWRLSDYLRSEPHYYHWQFWKATKVAAERGDLALVSWLVAHFSSCTVSVEVVEAAAQNGHLGVLQFLLEHDAGRYCRHKHTAMTTQDEEPAIENGHSDVGRWLYTHAPHELDAEEIRLAIEASLKVGDMELASFLLPPSERLVDFAYMVDRPEVIEMMLDAGILRENPGAAAASIRRLAKSGRLDLMLRIARLHSPPLPPTHGNFGWKF
;
A
#
# COMPACT_ATOMS: atom_id res chain seq x y z
N MET A 1 31.00 17.68 -7.18
CA MET A 1 31.11 18.78 -6.21
C MET A 1 30.32 18.39 -4.98
N VAL A 2 30.85 18.62 -3.78
CA VAL A 2 30.13 18.32 -2.53
C VAL A 2 29.03 19.37 -2.33
N VAL A 3 27.81 18.90 -2.08
CA VAL A 3 26.62 19.75 -1.91
C VAL A 3 26.62 20.40 -0.51
N THR A 4 25.96 21.53 -0.32
CA THR A 4 25.78 22.14 1.02
C THR A 4 24.44 21.70 1.60
N LEU A 5 24.42 21.21 2.85
CA LEU A 5 23.17 20.86 3.53
C LEU A 5 22.31 22.11 3.78
N THR A 6 20.99 21.97 3.67
CA THR A 6 20.04 23.09 3.80
C THR A 6 20.15 23.81 5.14
N SER A 7 20.36 23.06 6.24
CA SER A 7 20.57 23.65 7.57
C SER A 7 21.83 24.52 7.64
N VAL A 8 22.93 24.07 7.02
CA VAL A 8 24.19 24.82 6.95
C VAL A 8 24.01 26.07 6.08
N ALA A 9 23.40 25.94 4.90
CA ALA A 9 23.13 27.07 4.04
C ALA A 9 22.32 28.16 4.75
N LEU A 10 21.29 27.77 5.51
CA LEU A 10 20.42 28.70 6.25
C LEU A 10 21.18 29.42 7.38
N VAL A 11 22.04 28.70 8.12
CA VAL A 11 22.88 29.30 9.16
C VAL A 11 23.89 30.29 8.57
N LEU A 12 24.51 29.94 7.43
CA LEU A 12 25.48 30.80 6.75
C LEU A 12 24.84 32.06 6.17
N LEU A 13 23.65 31.95 5.57
CA LEU A 13 22.89 33.10 5.06
C LEU A 13 22.47 34.08 6.17
N GLY A 14 22.30 33.60 7.40
CA GLY A 14 21.99 34.45 8.56
C GLY A 14 23.20 35.23 9.13
N GLN A 15 24.42 34.99 8.64
CA GLN A 15 25.62 35.70 9.10
C GLN A 15 25.82 37.01 8.35
N ARG A 16 26.43 38.00 9.03
CA ARG A 16 26.70 39.34 8.47
C ARG A 16 27.53 39.33 7.17
N GLU A 17 28.31 38.29 6.92
CA GLU A 17 29.12 38.07 5.71
C GLU A 17 28.71 36.77 4.99
N GLY A 18 27.41 36.46 4.98
CA GLY A 18 26.89 35.17 4.52
C GLY A 18 27.38 34.76 3.13
N ASP A 19 27.45 35.69 2.18
CA ASP A 19 27.87 35.42 0.80
C ASP A 19 29.32 34.90 0.70
N ALA A 20 30.24 35.44 1.50
CA ALA A 20 31.64 34.99 1.52
C ALA A 20 31.77 33.59 2.15
N LEU A 21 30.88 33.26 3.10
CA LEU A 21 30.88 31.99 3.82
C LEU A 21 30.18 30.86 3.06
N LEU A 22 29.35 31.16 2.04
CA LEU A 22 28.71 30.14 1.20
C LEU A 22 29.73 29.19 0.56
N VAL A 23 30.94 29.69 0.24
CA VAL A 23 32.04 28.88 -0.30
C VAL A 23 32.50 27.80 0.68
N LEU A 24 32.36 28.03 1.99
CA LEU A 24 32.69 27.07 3.04
C LEU A 24 31.55 26.08 3.32
N GLY A 25 30.36 26.29 2.76
CA GLY A 25 29.18 25.45 2.98
C GLY A 25 29.42 23.95 2.83
N PRO A 26 30.09 23.47 1.77
CA PRO A 26 30.40 22.05 1.61
C PRO A 26 31.35 21.52 2.70
N LEU A 27 32.38 22.30 3.07
CA LEU A 27 33.33 21.91 4.13
C LEU A 27 32.64 21.84 5.50
N VAL A 28 31.83 22.85 5.83
CA VAL A 28 31.04 22.87 7.07
C VAL A 28 30.03 21.71 7.07
N SER A 29 29.42 21.40 5.93
CA SER A 29 28.53 20.23 5.79
C SER A 29 29.28 18.91 5.96
N THR A 30 30.53 18.79 5.53
CA THR A 30 31.33 17.57 5.80
C THR A 30 31.75 17.39 7.25
N PHE A 31 31.79 18.47 8.02
CA PHE A 31 32.14 18.46 9.44
C PHE A 31 30.91 18.28 10.34
N LEU A 32 29.83 19.02 10.08
CA LEU A 32 28.56 18.99 10.81
C LEU A 32 27.56 17.97 10.25
N GLY A 33 27.93 17.28 9.17
CA GLY A 33 27.07 16.33 8.48
C GLY A 33 26.55 15.24 9.43
N PRO A 34 25.47 14.55 9.03
CA PRO A 34 24.90 13.47 9.81
C PRO A 34 25.92 12.36 10.09
N SER A 35 25.58 11.49 11.05
CA SER A 35 26.42 10.39 11.50
C SER A 35 27.08 9.65 10.32
N PRO A 36 28.38 9.30 10.41
CA PRO A 36 29.06 8.52 9.38
C PRO A 36 28.45 7.12 9.18
N HIS A 37 27.59 6.69 10.11
CA HIS A 37 26.86 5.42 10.03
C HIS A 37 25.48 5.55 9.38
N LEU A 38 25.02 6.77 9.07
CA LEU A 38 23.71 6.99 8.45
C LEU A 38 23.68 6.34 7.06
N SER A 39 22.79 5.37 6.90
CA SER A 39 22.56 4.71 5.62
C SER A 39 21.61 5.50 4.73
N LEU A 40 21.66 5.23 3.42
CA LEU A 40 20.78 5.90 2.47
C LEU A 40 19.30 5.63 2.76
N SER A 41 18.96 4.40 3.12
CA SER A 41 17.60 4.01 3.50
C SER A 41 17.11 4.71 4.78
N GLU A 42 17.96 4.90 5.79
CA GLU A 42 17.62 5.70 6.97
C GLU A 42 17.44 7.17 6.60
N ALA A 43 18.27 7.72 5.71
CA ALA A 43 18.11 9.08 5.22
C ALA A 43 16.77 9.29 4.47
N CYS A 44 16.27 8.29 3.76
CA CYS A 44 14.93 8.33 3.13
C CYS A 44 13.80 8.49 4.15
N THR A 45 13.96 8.07 5.40
CA THR A 45 12.96 8.30 6.46
C THR A 45 12.78 9.79 6.79
N LEU A 46 13.78 10.62 6.46
CA LEU A 46 13.79 12.06 6.69
C LEU A 46 13.17 12.87 5.54
N ALA A 47 12.74 12.23 4.44
CA ALA A 47 12.09 12.88 3.29
C ALA A 47 12.88 14.08 2.72
N SER A 48 14.21 13.95 2.61
CA SER A 48 15.07 15.03 2.12
C SER A 48 15.96 14.56 0.97
N THR A 49 15.62 14.96 -0.25
CA THR A 49 16.45 14.72 -1.44
C THR A 49 17.79 15.47 -1.36
N SER A 50 17.84 16.65 -0.74
CA SER A 50 19.09 17.40 -0.54
C SER A 50 20.09 16.64 0.35
N LEU A 51 19.59 15.89 1.33
CA LEU A 51 20.43 15.00 2.13
C LEU A 51 20.95 13.83 1.28
N LEU A 52 20.11 13.24 0.43
CA LEU A 52 20.53 12.18 -0.48
C LEU A 52 21.56 12.68 -1.50
N ASP A 53 21.37 13.86 -2.08
CA ASP A 53 22.34 14.53 -2.96
C ASP A 53 23.69 14.72 -2.26
N TRP A 54 23.66 15.17 -1.00
CA TRP A 54 24.85 15.30 -0.19
C TRP A 54 25.56 13.96 0.02
N MET A 55 24.85 12.93 0.49
CA MET A 55 25.39 11.59 0.70
C MET A 55 25.96 10.99 -0.60
N TRP A 56 25.24 11.18 -1.71
CA TRP A 56 25.65 10.74 -3.03
C TRP A 56 26.90 11.46 -3.52
N SER A 57 27.03 12.76 -3.23
CA SER A 57 28.21 13.56 -3.59
C SER A 57 29.46 13.13 -2.84
N LEU A 58 29.32 12.58 -1.63
CA LEU A 58 30.42 12.04 -0.83
C LEU A 58 30.85 10.64 -1.27
N SER A 59 29.90 9.84 -1.75
CA SER A 59 30.20 8.46 -2.14
C SER A 59 31.20 8.39 -3.30
N CYS A 60 32.05 7.36 -3.32
CA CYS A 60 33.05 7.16 -4.37
C CYS A 60 32.70 5.94 -5.24
N THR A 61 33.14 5.92 -6.50
CA THR A 61 32.86 4.80 -7.44
C THR A 61 33.94 3.72 -7.46
N SER A 62 35.03 3.88 -6.71
CA SER A 62 36.15 2.95 -6.68
C SER A 62 36.76 2.92 -5.29
N GLU A 63 37.12 1.72 -4.83
CA GLU A 63 37.71 1.49 -3.51
C GLU A 63 38.96 2.33 -3.25
N ALA A 64 39.77 2.57 -4.28
CA ALA A 64 41.00 3.36 -4.20
C ALA A 64 40.77 4.84 -3.84
N ARG A 65 39.53 5.34 -3.97
CA ARG A 65 39.16 6.73 -3.64
C ARG A 65 38.39 6.86 -2.33
N ARG A 66 38.25 5.77 -1.55
CA ARG A 66 37.62 5.83 -0.22
C ARG A 66 38.44 6.74 0.69
N ALA A 67 37.77 7.55 1.51
CA ALA A 67 38.48 8.36 2.48
C ALA A 67 39.16 7.44 3.52
N ALA A 68 40.22 7.94 4.17
CA ALA A 68 40.91 7.19 5.22
C ALA A 68 40.05 6.96 6.48
N GLY A 69 38.94 7.72 6.63
CA GLY A 69 38.01 7.60 7.75
C GLY A 69 36.77 6.78 7.41
N TRP A 70 36.20 6.11 8.40
CA TRP A 70 34.98 5.33 8.24
C TRP A 70 33.75 6.21 7.94
N ARG A 71 33.12 5.98 6.79
CA ARG A 71 31.82 6.55 6.42
C ARG A 71 31.07 5.57 5.53
N LEU A 72 29.83 5.27 5.88
CA LEU A 72 29.00 4.33 5.14
C LEU A 72 28.69 4.82 3.71
N SER A 73 28.61 6.14 3.51
CA SER A 73 28.46 6.79 2.19
C SER A 73 29.58 6.41 1.22
N ASP A 74 30.82 6.18 1.69
CA ASP A 74 31.97 5.91 0.82
C ASP A 74 31.84 4.55 0.11
N TYR A 75 31.11 3.63 0.73
CA TYR A 75 30.83 2.29 0.22
C TYR A 75 29.64 2.27 -0.74
N LEU A 76 28.77 3.29 -0.71
CA LEU A 76 27.50 3.31 -1.45
C LEU A 76 27.66 2.99 -2.93
N ARG A 77 28.63 3.60 -3.62
CA ARG A 77 28.90 3.41 -5.06
C ARG A 77 30.15 2.60 -5.37
N SER A 78 30.91 2.18 -4.36
CA SER A 78 32.15 1.43 -4.55
C SER A 78 31.99 -0.07 -4.25
N GLU A 79 31.01 -0.46 -3.45
CA GLU A 79 30.65 -1.86 -3.20
C GLU A 79 29.38 -2.28 -3.95
N PRO A 80 29.46 -3.19 -4.93
CA PRO A 80 28.29 -3.62 -5.71
C PRO A 80 27.16 -4.20 -4.85
N HIS A 81 27.48 -5.07 -3.89
CA HIS A 81 26.45 -5.71 -3.03
C HIS A 81 25.73 -4.68 -2.17
N TYR A 82 26.47 -3.74 -1.59
CA TYR A 82 25.90 -2.68 -0.77
C TYR A 82 25.09 -1.69 -1.60
N TYR A 83 25.52 -1.37 -2.83
CA TYR A 83 24.80 -0.56 -3.79
C TYR A 83 23.41 -1.14 -4.10
N HIS A 84 23.35 -2.42 -4.50
CA HIS A 84 22.08 -3.09 -4.80
C HIS A 84 21.19 -3.22 -3.57
N TRP A 85 21.76 -3.59 -2.41
CA TRP A 85 20.99 -3.72 -1.18
C TRP A 85 20.41 -2.39 -0.70
N GLN A 86 21.19 -1.30 -0.76
CA GLN A 86 20.71 0.03 -0.40
C GLN A 86 19.64 0.52 -1.37
N PHE A 87 19.77 0.25 -2.66
CA PHE A 87 18.72 0.59 -3.61
C PHE A 87 17.40 -0.07 -3.25
N TRP A 88 17.40 -1.40 -3.06
CA TRP A 88 16.19 -2.13 -2.67
C TRP A 88 15.59 -1.56 -1.38
N LYS A 89 16.41 -1.42 -0.33
CA LYS A 89 15.92 -0.99 0.99
C LYS A 89 15.44 0.47 0.99
N ALA A 90 16.18 1.37 0.36
CA ALA A 90 15.81 2.79 0.29
C ALA A 90 14.56 2.99 -0.57
N THR A 91 14.44 2.27 -1.69
CA THR A 91 13.27 2.38 -2.57
C THR A 91 12.03 1.80 -1.90
N LYS A 92 12.17 0.69 -1.14
CA LYS A 92 11.08 0.16 -0.32
C LYS A 92 10.60 1.18 0.73
N VAL A 93 11.51 1.79 1.49
CA VAL A 93 11.17 2.84 2.47
C VAL A 93 10.49 4.04 1.82
N ALA A 94 10.97 4.48 0.66
CA ALA A 94 10.35 5.58 -0.07
C ALA A 94 8.95 5.23 -0.60
N ALA A 95 8.76 3.99 -1.08
CA ALA A 95 7.49 3.47 -1.56
C ALA A 95 6.45 3.32 -0.44
N GLU A 96 6.82 2.77 0.73
CA GLU A 96 5.95 2.68 1.92
C GLU A 96 5.43 4.06 2.37
N ARG A 97 6.23 5.11 2.14
CA ARG A 97 5.89 6.49 2.48
C ARG A 97 5.07 7.22 1.42
N GLY A 98 4.99 6.68 0.20
CA GLY A 98 4.39 7.38 -0.94
C GLY A 98 5.19 8.58 -1.43
N ASP A 99 6.48 8.66 -1.07
CA ASP A 99 7.31 9.81 -1.42
C ASP A 99 7.86 9.66 -2.83
N LEU A 100 7.05 10.10 -3.80
CA LEU A 100 7.37 10.03 -5.22
C LEU A 100 8.69 10.75 -5.55
N ALA A 101 9.03 11.83 -4.85
CA ALA A 101 10.27 12.56 -5.08
C ALA A 101 11.50 11.72 -4.71
N LEU A 102 11.43 10.98 -3.59
CA LEU A 102 12.49 10.04 -3.21
C LEU A 102 12.57 8.85 -4.16
N VAL A 103 11.44 8.25 -4.54
CA VAL A 103 11.43 7.13 -5.49
C VAL A 103 12.04 7.55 -6.83
N SER A 104 11.65 8.71 -7.35
CA SER A 104 12.21 9.27 -8.59
C SER A 104 13.70 9.51 -8.47
N TRP A 105 14.16 10.10 -7.36
CA TRP A 105 15.57 10.32 -7.10
C TRP A 105 16.35 9.00 -7.09
N LEU A 106 15.85 7.97 -6.40
CA LEU A 106 16.51 6.66 -6.30
C LEU A 106 16.60 5.98 -7.67
N VAL A 107 15.51 5.92 -8.43
CA VAL A 107 15.49 5.29 -9.76
C VAL A 107 16.42 6.01 -10.75
N ALA A 108 16.54 7.35 -10.65
CA ALA A 108 17.44 8.13 -11.50
C ALA A 108 18.93 7.90 -11.17
N HIS A 109 19.28 7.80 -9.89
CA HIS A 109 20.67 7.64 -9.44
C HIS A 109 21.15 6.18 -9.51
N PHE A 110 20.25 5.23 -9.29
CA PHE A 110 20.54 3.80 -9.34
C PHE A 110 20.17 3.19 -10.69
N SER A 111 20.69 3.79 -11.76
CA SER A 111 20.29 3.46 -13.13
C SER A 111 20.64 2.03 -13.59
N SER A 112 21.44 1.27 -12.86
CA SER A 112 21.71 -0.15 -13.17
C SER A 112 20.91 -1.14 -12.33
N CYS A 113 20.13 -0.65 -11.36
CA CYS A 113 19.30 -1.51 -10.51
C CYS A 113 17.89 -1.66 -11.09
N THR A 114 17.28 -2.80 -10.78
CA THR A 114 15.87 -3.10 -11.07
C THR A 114 15.06 -2.99 -9.79
N VAL A 115 13.87 -2.42 -9.90
CA VAL A 115 12.94 -2.33 -8.77
C VAL A 115 12.43 -3.74 -8.44
N SER A 116 12.42 -4.09 -7.15
CA SER A 116 11.91 -5.39 -6.69
C SER A 116 10.39 -5.37 -6.60
N VAL A 117 9.75 -6.52 -6.78
CA VAL A 117 8.29 -6.71 -6.58
C VAL A 117 7.87 -6.15 -5.23
N GLU A 118 8.58 -6.51 -4.15
CA GLU A 118 8.30 -6.07 -2.78
C GLU A 118 8.17 -4.54 -2.59
N VAL A 119 8.77 -3.74 -3.49
CA VAL A 119 8.63 -2.28 -3.47
C VAL A 119 7.26 -1.86 -4.02
N VAL A 120 6.82 -2.53 -5.10
CA VAL A 120 5.49 -2.36 -5.70
C VAL A 120 4.42 -2.80 -4.72
N GLU A 121 4.58 -3.98 -4.09
CA GLU A 121 3.65 -4.50 -3.08
C GLU A 121 3.50 -3.50 -1.92
N ALA A 122 4.62 -2.93 -1.45
CA ALA A 122 4.62 -1.96 -0.37
C ALA A 122 3.92 -0.65 -0.74
N ALA A 123 4.11 -0.14 -1.97
CA ALA A 123 3.37 1.03 -2.44
C ALA A 123 1.87 0.75 -2.57
N ALA A 124 1.50 -0.43 -3.08
CA ALA A 124 0.10 -0.85 -3.25
C ALA A 124 -0.61 -1.00 -1.91
N GLN A 125 -0.01 -1.73 -0.96
CA GLN A 125 -0.53 -1.94 0.39
C GLN A 125 -0.79 -0.63 1.14
N ASN A 126 -0.03 0.42 0.86
CA ASN A 126 -0.18 1.72 1.52
C ASN A 126 -0.93 2.77 0.67
N GLY A 127 -1.50 2.37 -0.49
CA GLY A 127 -2.37 3.24 -1.28
C GLY A 127 -1.65 4.29 -2.13
N HIS A 128 -0.37 4.11 -2.41
CA HIS A 128 0.46 5.13 -3.06
C HIS A 128 0.39 5.04 -4.58
N LEU A 129 -0.79 5.33 -5.14
CA LEU A 129 -1.06 5.24 -6.58
C LEU A 129 -0.05 6.02 -7.44
N GLY A 130 0.34 7.23 -7.03
CA GLY A 130 1.31 8.04 -7.77
C GLY A 130 2.70 7.40 -7.87
N VAL A 131 3.12 6.64 -6.85
CA VAL A 131 4.37 5.87 -6.89
C VAL A 131 4.22 4.70 -7.86
N LEU A 132 3.11 3.97 -7.82
CA LEU A 132 2.86 2.85 -8.72
C LEU A 132 2.83 3.27 -10.19
N GLN A 133 2.15 4.38 -10.51
CA GLN A 133 2.13 4.96 -11.86
C GLN A 133 3.53 5.30 -12.34
N PHE A 134 4.32 5.98 -11.50
CA PHE A 134 5.71 6.31 -11.82
C PHE A 134 6.56 5.07 -12.07
N LEU A 135 6.44 4.05 -11.21
CA LEU A 135 7.17 2.79 -11.35
C LEU A 135 6.79 2.08 -12.65
N LEU A 136 5.50 2.02 -13.00
CA LEU A 136 5.03 1.41 -14.24
C LEU A 136 5.62 2.10 -15.48
N GLU A 137 5.62 3.43 -15.52
CA GLU A 137 6.21 4.22 -16.61
C GLU A 137 7.72 4.00 -16.75
N HIS A 138 8.43 3.82 -15.63
CA HIS A 138 9.89 3.68 -15.59
C HIS A 138 10.37 2.22 -15.70
N ASP A 139 9.49 1.24 -15.51
CA ASP A 139 9.77 -0.19 -15.71
C ASP A 139 9.53 -0.62 -17.17
N ALA A 140 8.58 0.02 -17.88
CA ALA A 140 8.29 -0.23 -19.30
C ALA A 140 9.50 -0.10 -20.25
N GLY A 141 10.58 0.56 -19.82
CA GLY A 141 11.84 0.70 -20.57
C GLY A 141 12.94 -0.33 -20.24
N ARG A 142 12.76 -1.20 -19.23
CA ARG A 142 13.81 -2.11 -18.71
C ARG A 142 13.43 -3.59 -18.85
N TYR A 143 12.97 -3.97 -20.04
CA TYR A 143 12.66 -5.37 -20.39
C TYR A 143 13.90 -6.28 -20.34
N CYS A 144 14.25 -6.75 -19.14
CA CYS A 144 15.09 -7.91 -18.94
C CYS A 144 14.23 -9.04 -18.43
N ARG A 145 13.80 -9.89 -19.38
CA ARG A 145 13.44 -11.31 -19.32
C ARG A 145 13.82 -12.07 -18.02
N HIS A 146 13.25 -11.66 -16.89
CA HIS A 146 13.18 -12.41 -15.65
C HIS A 146 11.75 -12.22 -15.17
N LYS A 147 11.11 -13.36 -14.94
CA LYS A 147 9.79 -13.52 -14.35
C LYS A 147 9.49 -12.46 -13.29
N HIS A 148 8.41 -11.71 -13.53
CA HIS A 148 7.62 -10.95 -12.57
C HIS A 148 8.36 -9.86 -11.76
N THR A 149 8.57 -8.67 -12.35
CA THR A 149 8.55 -7.38 -11.62
C THR A 149 7.17 -6.70 -11.70
N ALA A 150 6.29 -7.23 -12.55
CA ALA A 150 5.02 -6.64 -12.86
C ALA A 150 4.02 -6.97 -11.76
N MET A 151 3.78 -6.00 -10.87
CA MET A 151 2.44 -5.64 -10.41
C MET A 151 1.48 -6.83 -10.45
N THR A 152 1.60 -7.68 -9.45
CA THR A 152 0.90 -8.95 -9.40
C THR A 152 -0.46 -8.76 -8.72
N THR A 153 -1.41 -9.60 -9.08
CA THR A 153 -2.73 -9.70 -8.44
C THR A 153 -2.67 -9.99 -6.94
N GLN A 154 -1.53 -10.51 -6.48
CA GLN A 154 -1.22 -10.69 -5.05
C GLN A 154 -1.20 -9.37 -4.26
N ASP A 155 -1.07 -8.23 -4.94
CA ASP A 155 -1.05 -6.89 -4.33
C ASP A 155 -2.44 -6.26 -4.19
N GLU A 156 -3.44 -6.79 -4.90
CA GLU A 156 -4.78 -6.22 -4.96
C GLU A 156 -5.56 -6.45 -3.67
N GLU A 157 -5.60 -7.68 -3.17
CA GLU A 157 -6.32 -8.00 -1.92
C GLU A 157 -5.79 -7.18 -0.74
N PRO A 158 -4.47 -7.09 -0.49
CA PRO A 158 -3.94 -6.24 0.58
C PRO A 158 -4.22 -4.74 0.41
N ALA A 159 -4.16 -4.21 -0.82
CA ALA A 159 -4.47 -2.80 -1.09
C ALA A 159 -5.95 -2.50 -0.81
N ILE A 160 -6.84 -3.40 -1.26
CA ILE A 160 -8.29 -3.29 -1.02
C ILE A 160 -8.59 -3.43 0.46
N GLU A 161 -8.04 -4.44 1.14
CA GLU A 161 -8.23 -4.68 2.58
C GLU A 161 -7.78 -3.49 3.45
N ASN A 162 -6.78 -2.73 2.99
CA ASN A 162 -6.33 -1.49 3.64
C ASN A 162 -7.16 -0.24 3.27
N GLY A 163 -8.18 -0.39 2.41
CA GLY A 163 -9.10 0.69 2.03
C GLY A 163 -8.62 1.54 0.84
N HIS A 164 -7.65 1.05 0.06
CA HIS A 164 -7.09 1.75 -1.09
C HIS A 164 -7.71 1.26 -2.40
N SER A 165 -9.02 1.46 -2.52
CA SER A 165 -9.82 0.98 -3.65
C SER A 165 -9.47 1.61 -4.99
N ASP A 166 -8.89 2.82 -4.97
CA ASP A 166 -8.34 3.50 -6.14
C ASP A 166 -7.12 2.76 -6.68
N VAL A 167 -6.24 2.28 -5.79
CA VAL A 167 -5.13 1.39 -6.15
C VAL A 167 -5.66 0.04 -6.65
N GLY A 168 -6.59 -0.60 -5.95
CA GLY A 168 -7.18 -1.87 -6.38
C GLY A 168 -7.81 -1.78 -7.78
N ARG A 169 -8.57 -0.70 -8.05
CA ARG A 169 -9.11 -0.42 -9.39
C ARG A 169 -8.01 -0.24 -10.43
N TRP A 170 -6.98 0.53 -10.10
CA TRP A 170 -5.90 0.82 -11.03
C TRP A 170 -5.09 -0.43 -11.38
N LEU A 171 -4.73 -1.24 -10.38
CA LEU A 171 -4.07 -2.53 -10.55
C LEU A 171 -4.86 -3.44 -11.50
N TYR A 172 -6.17 -3.55 -11.27
CA TYR A 172 -7.08 -4.32 -12.13
C TYR A 172 -7.06 -3.84 -13.59
N THR A 173 -7.12 -2.52 -13.82
CA THR A 173 -7.13 -1.96 -15.18
C THR A 173 -5.79 -2.06 -15.90
N HIS A 174 -4.70 -2.25 -15.17
CA HIS A 174 -3.33 -2.27 -15.70
C HIS A 174 -2.64 -3.63 -15.50
N ALA A 175 -3.41 -4.68 -15.20
CA ALA A 175 -2.89 -6.03 -15.03
C ALA A 175 -2.17 -6.50 -16.31
N PRO A 176 -0.97 -7.10 -16.19
CA PRO A 176 -0.17 -7.51 -17.35
C PRO A 176 -0.70 -8.77 -18.05
N HIS A 177 -1.68 -9.45 -17.47
CA HIS A 177 -2.31 -10.66 -17.98
C HIS A 177 -3.83 -10.59 -17.79
N GLU A 178 -4.57 -11.40 -18.54
CA GLU A 178 -6.00 -11.59 -18.26
C GLU A 178 -6.14 -12.22 -16.88
N LEU A 179 -6.85 -11.52 -16.00
CA LEU A 179 -7.15 -11.98 -14.65
C LEU A 179 -8.03 -13.23 -14.72
N ASP A 180 -7.70 -14.22 -13.91
CA ASP A 180 -8.53 -15.41 -13.82
C ASP A 180 -9.79 -15.16 -12.96
N ALA A 181 -10.76 -16.07 -13.06
CA ALA A 181 -12.03 -15.92 -12.35
C ALA A 181 -11.87 -15.94 -10.81
N GLU A 182 -10.84 -16.59 -10.28
CA GLU A 182 -10.58 -16.63 -8.84
C GLU A 182 -9.98 -15.33 -8.34
N GLU A 183 -9.08 -14.70 -9.09
CA GLU A 183 -8.51 -13.38 -8.79
C GLU A 183 -9.60 -12.31 -8.74
N ILE A 184 -10.50 -12.30 -9.74
CA ILE A 184 -11.68 -11.41 -9.77
C ILE A 184 -12.58 -11.68 -8.56
N ARG A 185 -12.85 -12.96 -8.25
CA ARG A 185 -13.66 -13.36 -7.10
C ARG A 185 -13.07 -12.86 -5.78
N LEU A 186 -11.77 -13.05 -5.57
CA LEU A 186 -11.06 -12.60 -4.36
C LEU A 186 -11.10 -11.07 -4.21
N ALA A 187 -10.91 -10.33 -5.30
CA ALA A 187 -10.97 -8.87 -5.29
C ALA A 187 -12.39 -8.35 -4.97
N ILE A 188 -13.44 -8.99 -5.48
CA ILE A 188 -14.84 -8.70 -5.10
C ILE A 188 -15.05 -8.98 -3.61
N GLU A 189 -14.64 -10.16 -3.12
CA GLU A 189 -14.79 -10.52 -1.71
C GLU A 189 -14.06 -9.54 -0.78
N ALA A 190 -12.83 -9.16 -1.11
CA ALA A 190 -12.05 -8.16 -0.38
C ALA A 190 -12.76 -6.79 -0.35
N SER A 191 -13.30 -6.35 -1.50
CA SER A 191 -14.05 -5.10 -1.60
C SER A 191 -15.29 -5.12 -0.70
N LEU A 192 -16.02 -6.24 -0.65
CA LEU A 192 -17.18 -6.42 0.23
C LEU A 192 -16.80 -6.45 1.71
N LYS A 193 -15.67 -7.09 2.09
CA LYS A 193 -15.16 -7.09 3.47
C LYS A 193 -14.90 -5.68 3.99
N VAL A 194 -14.34 -4.82 3.15
CA VAL A 194 -13.98 -3.43 3.48
C VAL A 194 -15.20 -2.51 3.42
N GLY A 195 -16.21 -2.90 2.63
CA GLY A 195 -17.45 -2.16 2.43
C GLY A 195 -17.44 -1.27 1.20
N ASP A 196 -16.48 -1.47 0.29
CA ASP A 196 -16.43 -0.77 -0.99
C ASP A 196 -17.34 -1.46 -2.01
N MET A 197 -18.61 -1.05 -1.99
CA MET A 197 -19.61 -1.55 -2.94
C MET A 197 -19.37 -1.04 -4.37
N GLU A 198 -18.69 0.10 -4.54
CA GLU A 198 -18.41 0.66 -5.87
C GLU A 198 -17.36 -0.16 -6.59
N LEU A 199 -16.26 -0.51 -5.90
CA LEU A 199 -15.23 -1.38 -6.44
C LEU A 199 -15.77 -2.80 -6.66
N ALA A 200 -16.50 -3.35 -5.71
CA ALA A 200 -17.13 -4.66 -5.88
C ALA A 200 -18.08 -4.71 -7.09
N SER A 201 -18.84 -3.64 -7.34
CA SER A 201 -19.73 -3.55 -8.51
C SER A 201 -18.97 -3.33 -9.81
N PHE A 202 -17.83 -2.62 -9.77
CA PHE A 202 -16.97 -2.42 -10.93
C PHE A 202 -16.31 -3.72 -11.40
N LEU A 203 -15.91 -4.58 -10.46
CA LEU A 203 -15.27 -5.87 -10.73
C LEU A 203 -16.26 -6.98 -11.11
N LEU A 204 -17.56 -6.75 -10.94
CA LEU A 204 -18.59 -7.77 -11.08
C LEU A 204 -18.72 -8.27 -12.54
N PRO A 205 -18.58 -9.58 -12.80
CA PRO A 205 -18.84 -10.14 -14.13
C PRO A 205 -20.30 -9.92 -14.57
N PRO A 206 -20.59 -9.69 -15.87
CA PRO A 206 -21.94 -9.39 -16.35
C PRO A 206 -23.01 -10.45 -16.06
N SER A 207 -22.59 -11.70 -15.83
CA SER A 207 -23.46 -12.83 -15.56
C SER A 207 -23.76 -13.06 -14.08
N GLU A 208 -23.02 -12.41 -13.18
CA GLU A 208 -23.02 -12.73 -11.75
C GLU A 208 -23.63 -11.60 -10.93
N ARG A 209 -24.09 -11.93 -9.73
CA ARG A 209 -24.62 -10.94 -8.79
C ARG A 209 -23.66 -10.82 -7.62
N LEU A 210 -23.53 -9.61 -7.11
CA LEU A 210 -22.67 -9.30 -5.98
C LEU A 210 -22.99 -10.15 -4.72
N VAL A 211 -24.25 -10.58 -4.59
CA VAL A 211 -24.69 -11.48 -3.51
C VAL A 211 -24.11 -12.89 -3.59
N ASP A 212 -23.65 -13.33 -4.76
CA ASP A 212 -23.03 -14.65 -4.94
C ASP A 212 -21.64 -14.71 -4.27
N PHE A 213 -21.05 -13.55 -3.98
CA PHE A 213 -19.76 -13.38 -3.31
C PHE A 213 -19.89 -13.05 -1.81
N ALA A 214 -21.11 -12.88 -1.30
CA ALA A 214 -21.38 -12.32 0.02
C ALA A 214 -21.30 -13.32 1.19
N TYR A 215 -21.22 -14.63 0.92
CA TYR A 215 -21.44 -15.69 1.92
C TYR A 215 -20.52 -15.65 3.15
N MET A 216 -19.30 -15.14 2.98
CA MET A 216 -18.29 -15.08 4.04
C MET A 216 -18.09 -13.68 4.62
N VAL A 217 -18.90 -12.70 4.22
CA VAL A 217 -18.71 -11.29 4.57
C VAL A 217 -19.58 -10.92 5.78
N ASP A 218 -18.96 -10.32 6.79
CA ASP A 218 -19.56 -10.08 8.11
C ASP A 218 -20.20 -8.68 8.27
N ARG A 219 -20.29 -7.91 7.19
CA ARG A 219 -20.78 -6.52 7.22
C ARG A 219 -22.31 -6.43 7.25
N PRO A 220 -22.90 -5.54 8.06
CA PRO A 220 -24.35 -5.35 8.10
C PRO A 220 -24.96 -5.01 6.74
N GLU A 221 -24.28 -4.18 5.94
CA GLU A 221 -24.76 -3.76 4.62
C GLU A 221 -24.85 -4.94 3.65
N VAL A 222 -23.87 -5.84 3.72
CA VAL A 222 -23.82 -7.06 2.89
C VAL A 222 -24.83 -8.09 3.40
N ILE A 223 -25.01 -8.22 4.72
CA ILE A 223 -26.03 -9.11 5.30
C ILE A 223 -27.45 -8.62 4.96
N GLU A 224 -27.69 -7.32 4.95
CA GLU A 224 -28.96 -6.73 4.50
C GLU A 224 -29.21 -7.01 3.02
N MET A 225 -28.18 -6.90 2.18
CA MET A 225 -28.27 -7.30 0.77
C MET A 225 -28.59 -8.79 0.58
N MET A 226 -27.94 -9.68 1.35
CA MET A 226 -28.24 -11.13 1.33
C MET A 226 -29.66 -11.43 1.80
N LEU A 227 -30.17 -10.65 2.77
CA LEU A 227 -31.54 -10.75 3.27
C LEU A 227 -32.54 -10.38 2.17
N ASP A 228 -32.31 -9.26 1.51
CA ASP A 228 -33.21 -8.73 0.46
C ASP A 228 -33.18 -9.62 -0.80
N ALA A 229 -32.05 -10.26 -1.09
CA ALA A 229 -31.93 -11.27 -2.15
C ALA A 229 -32.59 -12.62 -1.82
N GLY A 230 -33.08 -12.82 -0.59
CA GLY A 230 -33.77 -14.05 -0.17
C GLY A 230 -32.84 -15.23 0.17
N ILE A 231 -31.52 -15.08 0.01
CA ILE A 231 -30.52 -16.13 0.28
C ILE A 231 -30.62 -16.62 1.73
N LEU A 232 -30.79 -15.69 2.68
CA LEU A 232 -30.93 -16.03 4.09
C LEU A 232 -32.23 -16.76 4.42
N ARG A 233 -33.26 -16.72 3.57
CA ARG A 233 -34.48 -17.53 3.76
C ARG A 233 -34.22 -18.98 3.37
N GLU A 234 -33.48 -19.20 2.29
CA GLU A 234 -33.23 -20.53 1.73
C GLU A 234 -32.17 -21.30 2.51
N ASN A 235 -31.20 -20.60 3.10
CA ASN A 235 -30.09 -21.21 3.85
C ASN A 235 -30.17 -20.88 5.35
N PRO A 236 -30.74 -21.77 6.19
CA PRO A 236 -30.85 -21.55 7.64
C PRO A 236 -29.47 -21.51 8.34
N GLY A 237 -28.46 -22.18 7.80
CA GLY A 237 -27.09 -22.13 8.33
C GLY A 237 -26.46 -20.74 8.15
N ALA A 238 -26.60 -20.16 6.96
CA ALA A 238 -26.15 -18.80 6.66
C ALA A 238 -26.92 -17.75 7.47
N ALA A 239 -28.23 -17.95 7.67
CA ALA A 239 -29.07 -17.10 8.52
C ALA A 239 -28.60 -17.09 9.98
N ALA A 240 -28.34 -18.28 10.55
CA ALA A 240 -27.82 -18.40 11.91
C ALA A 240 -26.43 -17.77 12.07
N ALA A 241 -25.52 -17.99 11.12
CA ALA A 241 -24.21 -17.35 11.11
C ALA A 241 -24.32 -15.82 11.06
N SER A 242 -25.19 -15.29 10.20
CA SER A 242 -25.45 -13.86 10.06
C SER A 242 -26.00 -13.23 11.34
N ILE A 243 -26.95 -13.90 12.02
CA ILE A 243 -27.46 -13.43 13.33
C ILE A 243 -26.34 -13.34 14.37
N ARG A 244 -25.48 -14.36 14.48
CA ARG A 244 -24.34 -14.32 15.42
C ARG A 244 -23.37 -13.18 15.11
N ARG A 245 -23.16 -12.86 13.84
CA ARG A 245 -22.28 -11.78 13.38
C ARG A 245 -22.88 -10.41 13.67
N LEU A 246 -24.15 -10.19 13.33
CA LEU A 246 -24.89 -8.96 13.63
C LEU A 246 -24.98 -8.65 15.13
N ALA A 247 -24.96 -9.69 15.98
CA ALA A 247 -24.90 -9.50 17.43
C ALA A 247 -23.64 -8.74 17.88
N LYS A 248 -22.51 -8.89 17.16
CA LYS A 248 -21.28 -8.12 17.44
C LYS A 248 -21.40 -6.65 17.04
N SER A 249 -22.18 -6.34 16.00
CA SER A 249 -22.39 -4.97 15.51
C SER A 249 -23.60 -4.27 16.13
N GLY A 250 -24.41 -4.98 16.92
CA GLY A 250 -25.58 -4.42 17.62
C GLY A 250 -26.80 -4.13 16.73
N ARG A 251 -26.83 -4.65 15.49
CA ARG A 251 -27.92 -4.45 14.52
C ARG A 251 -29.11 -5.37 14.81
N LEU A 252 -29.82 -5.10 15.91
CA LEU A 252 -30.98 -5.88 16.37
C LEU A 252 -32.12 -5.90 15.35
N ASP A 253 -32.28 -4.83 14.56
CA ASP A 253 -33.26 -4.70 13.48
C ASP A 253 -33.11 -5.82 12.44
N LEU A 254 -31.89 -6.01 11.94
CA LEU A 254 -31.57 -7.06 10.96
C LEU A 254 -31.67 -8.45 11.58
N MET A 255 -31.22 -8.62 12.83
CA MET A 255 -31.35 -9.90 13.54
C MET A 255 -32.81 -10.34 13.66
N LEU A 256 -33.71 -9.41 14.03
CA LEU A 256 -35.14 -9.69 14.13
C LEU A 256 -35.77 -9.97 12.77
N ARG A 257 -35.37 -9.26 11.71
CA ARG A 257 -35.83 -9.55 10.34
C ARG A 257 -35.45 -10.97 9.91
N ILE A 258 -34.19 -11.38 10.13
CA ILE A 258 -33.72 -12.73 9.79
C ILE A 258 -34.43 -13.80 10.65
N ALA A 259 -34.56 -13.58 11.97
CA ALA A 259 -35.22 -14.54 12.86
C ALA A 259 -36.68 -14.79 12.47
N ARG A 260 -37.41 -13.74 12.08
CA ARG A 260 -38.81 -13.84 11.63
C ARG A 260 -38.97 -14.68 10.35
N LEU A 261 -37.94 -14.80 9.52
CA LEU A 261 -37.99 -15.66 8.32
C LEU A 261 -38.06 -17.14 8.68
N HIS A 262 -37.38 -17.56 9.74
CA HIS A 262 -37.26 -18.98 10.15
C HIS A 262 -38.14 -19.34 11.34
N SER A 263 -38.63 -18.34 12.07
CA SER A 263 -39.55 -18.50 13.20
C SER A 263 -40.64 -17.44 13.11
N PRO A 264 -41.59 -17.58 12.16
CA PRO A 264 -42.72 -16.67 12.06
C PRO A 264 -43.51 -16.68 13.38
N PRO A 265 -44.01 -15.51 13.85
CA PRO A 265 -44.80 -15.46 15.07
C PRO A 265 -46.03 -16.37 14.91
N LEU A 266 -46.33 -17.13 15.97
CA LEU A 266 -47.52 -17.97 16.03
C LEU A 266 -48.75 -17.12 15.66
N PRO A 267 -49.65 -17.62 14.78
CA PRO A 267 -50.87 -16.90 14.47
C PRO A 267 -51.61 -16.59 15.78
N PRO A 268 -52.28 -15.43 15.89
CA PRO A 268 -53.02 -15.09 17.09
C PRO A 268 -54.02 -16.22 17.34
N THR A 269 -53.79 -16.98 18.39
CA THR A 269 -54.78 -17.92 18.89
C THR A 269 -55.95 -17.06 19.34
N HIS A 270 -57.00 -17.01 18.53
CA HIS A 270 -58.32 -16.59 19.01
C HIS A 270 -58.70 -17.62 20.07
N GLY A 271 -58.29 -17.33 21.32
CA GLY A 271 -58.46 -18.20 22.46
C GLY A 271 -59.94 -18.32 22.76
N ASN A 272 -60.59 -19.31 22.17
CA ASN A 272 -61.81 -19.87 22.74
C ASN A 272 -61.37 -20.88 23.82
N PHE A 273 -60.78 -20.38 24.91
CA PHE A 273 -60.57 -21.16 26.11
C PHE A 273 -61.92 -21.32 26.81
N GLY A 274 -62.74 -22.24 26.29
CA GLY A 274 -63.93 -22.71 26.97
C GLY A 274 -63.52 -23.58 28.15
N TRP A 275 -63.28 -22.96 29.30
CA TRP A 275 -63.22 -23.66 30.58
C TRP A 275 -64.64 -24.18 30.89
N LYS A 276 -64.86 -25.50 30.75
CA LYS A 276 -66.02 -26.17 31.34
C LYS A 276 -65.60 -26.69 32.71
N PHE A 277 -66.24 -26.16 33.75
CA PHE A 277 -66.24 -26.71 35.11
C PHE A 277 -66.92 -28.08 35.14
#